data_AF-Q2G3X4-F1
#
_entry.id   AF-Q2G3X4-F1
#
_cell.length_a   1.000
_cell.length_b   1.000
_cell.length_c   1.000
_cell.angle_alpha   90.00
_cell.angle_beta   90.00
_cell.angle_gamma   90.00
#
_symmetry.space_group_name_H-M   'P 1'
#
loop_
_entity.id
_entity.type
_entity.pdbx_description
1 polymer ?
#
loop_
_entity_poly.entity_id
_entity_poly.type
_entity_poly.pdbx_seq_one_letter_code
_entity_poly.pdbx_strand_id
1 'polypeptide(L)'
;MRWNTVSVYSDAMSTYHETLSAFLSEGSMGERELAAAIGRTQVTINRYRNGNRFPDARTARLIDDATGGKVPFPIWQAEFLSRSGLAA
;
A
#
# COMPACT_ATOMS: atom_id res chain seq x y z
N MET A 1 27.04 -13.88 -12.97
CA MET A 1 25.66 -13.85 -12.45
C MET A 1 25.46 -12.50 -11.79
N ARG A 2 24.56 -11.67 -12.32
CA ARG A 2 24.38 -10.29 -11.89
C ARG A 2 23.76 -10.27 -10.48
N TRP A 3 24.48 -9.64 -9.56
CA TRP A 3 23.97 -9.17 -8.27
C TRP A 3 22.78 -8.24 -8.56
N ASN A 4 21.55 -8.64 -8.24
CA ASN A 4 20.39 -7.77 -8.44
C ASN A 4 20.24 -6.85 -7.24
N THR A 5 21.04 -5.79 -7.28
CA THR A 5 21.05 -4.63 -6.39
C THR A 5 19.75 -3.82 -6.52
N VAL A 6 18.60 -4.41 -6.20
CA VAL A 6 17.29 -3.72 -6.20
C VAL A 6 16.61 -3.81 -4.83
N SER A 7 17.36 -4.11 -3.78
CA SER A 7 16.85 -4.22 -2.41
C SER A 7 17.19 -3.02 -1.52
N VAL A 8 17.73 -1.92 -2.08
CA VAL A 8 18.31 -0.84 -1.25
C VAL A 8 17.92 0.59 -1.64
N TYR A 9 17.14 0.79 -2.71
CA TYR A 9 16.80 2.15 -3.19
C TYR A 9 15.39 2.65 -2.82
N SER A 10 14.57 1.87 -2.10
CA SER A 10 13.18 2.25 -1.76
C SER A 10 12.97 2.57 -0.28
N ASP A 11 14.03 2.52 0.54
CA ASP A 11 14.00 2.95 1.94
C ASP A 11 13.90 4.50 2.07
N ALA A 12 13.93 5.21 0.95
CA ALA A 12 13.63 6.63 0.85
C ALA A 12 12.17 6.82 0.38
N MET A 13 11.25 6.92 1.33
CA MET A 13 9.96 7.64 1.20
C MET A 13 8.95 7.18 0.14
N SER A 14 8.75 5.87 -0.06
CA SER A 14 7.56 5.43 -0.81
C SER A 14 6.30 5.68 0.02
N THR A 15 5.38 6.48 -0.51
CA THR A 15 4.06 6.69 0.10
C THR A 15 3.21 5.43 -0.02
N TYR A 16 2.22 5.28 0.85
CA TYR A 16 1.35 4.12 0.89
C TYR A 16 0.64 3.85 -0.45
N HIS A 17 0.23 4.90 -1.15
CA HIS A 17 -0.42 4.76 -2.46
C HIS A 17 0.54 4.27 -3.55
N GLU A 18 1.82 4.68 -3.51
CA GLU A 18 2.85 4.21 -4.44
C GLU A 18 3.14 2.73 -4.22
N THR A 19 3.27 2.28 -2.97
CA THR A 19 3.44 0.86 -2.64
C THR A 19 2.26 0.02 -3.13
N LEU A 20 1.02 0.49 -2.88
CA LEU A 20 -0.19 -0.19 -3.37
C LEU A 20 -0.25 -0.20 -4.90
N SER A 21 0.17 0.88 -5.56
CA SER A 21 0.21 0.97 -7.02
C SER A 21 1.22 0.01 -7.64
N ALA A 22 2.42 -0.10 -7.06
CA ALA A 22 3.44 -1.05 -7.48
C ALA A 22 2.92 -2.48 -7.38
N PHE A 23 2.39 -2.87 -6.22
CA PHE A 23 1.84 -4.21 -5.99
C PHE A 23 0.75 -4.58 -7.02
N LEU A 24 -0.20 -3.68 -7.29
CA LEU A 24 -1.28 -3.93 -8.25
C LEU A 24 -0.78 -3.97 -9.70
N SER A 25 0.33 -3.30 -10.01
CA SER A 25 0.94 -3.27 -11.35
C SER A 25 1.79 -4.52 -11.65
N GLU A 26 2.33 -5.18 -10.61
CA GLU A 26 3.03 -6.47 -10.74
C GLU A 26 2.10 -7.62 -11.18
N GLY A 27 0.77 -7.43 -11.11
CA GLY A 27 -0.21 -8.42 -11.54
C GLY A 27 -0.37 -9.60 -10.59
N SER A 28 0.21 -9.56 -9.39
CA SER A 28 0.05 -10.60 -8.36
C SER A 28 -1.40 -10.73 -7.88
N MET A 29 -2.15 -9.62 -7.87
CA MET A 29 -3.56 -9.56 -7.46
C MET A 29 -4.21 -8.34 -8.14
N GLY A 30 -5.42 -8.49 -8.67
CA GLY A 30 -6.15 -7.39 -9.32
C GLY A 30 -6.89 -6.48 -8.34
N GLU A 31 -7.23 -5.26 -8.74
CA GLU A 31 -8.01 -4.32 -7.90
C GLU A 31 -9.34 -4.93 -7.41
N ARG A 32 -10.05 -5.67 -8.28
CA ARG A 32 -11.32 -6.33 -7.93
C ARG A 32 -11.14 -7.43 -6.91
N GLU A 33 -10.06 -8.18 -7.05
CA GLU A 33 -9.73 -9.30 -6.17
C GLU A 33 -9.35 -8.79 -4.78
N LEU A 34 -8.46 -7.78 -4.71
CA LEU A 34 -8.12 -7.11 -3.46
C LEU A 34 -9.36 -6.50 -2.80
N ALA A 35 -10.22 -5.84 -3.59
CA ALA A 35 -11.46 -5.25 -3.09
C ALA A 35 -12.37 -6.31 -2.44
N ALA A 36 -12.55 -7.45 -3.09
CA ALA A 36 -13.31 -8.57 -2.56
C ALA A 36 -12.70 -9.12 -1.27
N ALA A 37 -11.37 -9.29 -1.22
CA ALA A 37 -10.66 -9.80 -0.05
C ALA A 37 -10.85 -8.94 1.19
N ILE A 38 -10.92 -7.61 1.04
CA ILE A 38 -11.01 -6.68 2.18
C ILE A 38 -12.42 -6.11 2.42
N GLY A 39 -13.44 -6.61 1.69
CA GLY A 39 -14.83 -6.13 1.82
C GLY A 39 -15.01 -4.66 1.39
N ARG A 40 -14.39 -4.27 0.28
CA ARG A 40 -14.48 -2.93 -0.33
C ARG A 40 -14.88 -3.02 -1.80
N THR A 41 -15.14 -1.88 -2.42
CA THR A 41 -15.41 -1.80 -3.86
C THR A 41 -14.12 -1.59 -4.64
N GLN A 42 -14.08 -2.06 -5.90
CA GLN A 42 -12.96 -1.78 -6.81
C GLN A 42 -12.66 -0.28 -6.90
N VAL A 43 -13.71 0.56 -6.99
CA VAL A 43 -13.58 2.03 -7.01
C VAL A 43 -12.86 2.56 -5.77
N THR A 44 -13.11 1.95 -4.61
CA THR A 44 -12.44 2.34 -3.36
C THR A 44 -10.94 2.02 -3.43
N ILE A 45 -10.56 0.83 -3.92
CA ILE A 45 -9.16 0.46 -4.13
C ILE A 45 -8.49 1.40 -5.14
N ASN A 46 -9.17 1.73 -6.24
CA ASN A 46 -8.66 2.66 -7.24
C ASN A 46 -8.36 4.05 -6.65
N ARG A 47 -9.22 4.55 -5.76
CA ARG A 47 -8.98 5.83 -5.05
C ARG A 47 -7.79 5.74 -4.09
N TYR A 48 -7.60 4.61 -3.41
CA TYR A 48 -6.43 4.40 -2.56
C TYR A 48 -5.15 4.36 -3.38
N ARG A 49 -5.14 3.58 -4.47
CA ARG A 49 -3.99 3.43 -5.38
C ARG A 49 -3.54 4.76 -5.97
N ASN A 50 -4.50 5.61 -6.37
CA ASN A 50 -4.20 6.90 -6.98
C ASN A 50 -3.96 8.03 -5.95
N GLY A 51 -3.91 7.72 -4.64
CA GLY A 51 -3.71 8.73 -3.58
C GLY A 51 -4.89 9.67 -3.34
N ASN A 52 -5.99 9.52 -4.08
CA ASN A 52 -7.21 10.35 -3.99
C ASN A 52 -7.96 10.16 -2.66
N ARG A 53 -7.69 9.07 -1.95
CA ARG A 53 -8.24 8.81 -0.62
C ARG A 53 -7.19 8.07 0.21
N PHE A 54 -7.04 8.47 1.47
CA PHE A 54 -6.24 7.71 2.42
C PHE A 54 -7.14 6.68 3.14
N PRO A 55 -6.73 5.40 3.23
CA PRO A 55 -7.52 4.39 3.93
C PRO A 55 -7.48 4.60 5.45
N ASP A 56 -8.52 4.14 6.13
CA ASP A 56 -8.51 4.02 7.59
C ASP A 56 -7.58 2.88 8.06
N ALA A 57 -7.18 2.91 9.33
CA ALA A 57 -6.23 1.95 9.90
C ALA A 57 -6.68 0.49 9.76
N ARG A 58 -7.98 0.22 9.92
CA ARG A 58 -8.52 -1.13 9.77
C ARG A 58 -8.38 -1.62 8.33
N THR A 59 -8.72 -0.77 7.37
CA THR A 59 -8.61 -1.06 5.95
C THR A 59 -7.16 -1.25 5.52
N ALA A 60 -6.22 -0.46 6.06
CA ALA A 60 -4.79 -0.64 5.81
C ALA A 60 -4.26 -1.98 6.33
N ARG A 61 -4.68 -2.42 7.53
CA ARG A 61 -4.35 -3.76 8.04
C ARG A 61 -4.90 -4.87 7.16
N LEU A 62 -6.16 -4.75 6.73
CA LEU A 62 -6.75 -5.74 5.83
C LEU A 62 -6.01 -5.83 4.49
N ILE A 63 -5.50 -4.70 3.97
CA ILE A 63 -4.67 -4.68 2.77
C ILE A 63 -3.33 -5.36 3.03
N ASP A 64 -2.68 -5.08 4.15
CA ASP A 64 -1.43 -5.74 4.54
C ASP A 64 -1.58 -7.27 4.60
N ASP A 65 -2.60 -7.74 5.32
CA ASP A 65 -2.94 -9.17 5.45
C ASP A 65 -3.26 -9.80 4.09
N ALA A 66 -4.12 -9.16 3.28
CA ALA A 66 -4.53 -9.68 1.97
C ALA A 66 -3.40 -9.71 0.94
N THR A 67 -2.39 -8.85 1.09
CA THR A 67 -1.22 -8.79 0.21
C THR A 67 -0.04 -9.58 0.75
N GLY A 68 -0.17 -10.20 1.93
CA GLY A 68 0.87 -10.98 2.58
C GLY A 68 2.11 -10.14 2.92
N GLY A 69 1.93 -8.90 3.38
CA GLY A 69 3.05 -8.02 3.72
C GLY A 69 3.63 -7.22 2.55
N LYS A 70 3.13 -7.39 1.33
CA LYS A 70 3.65 -6.65 0.16
C LYS A 70 3.20 -5.20 0.11
N VAL A 71 2.08 -4.86 0.77
CA VAL A 71 1.64 -3.49 1.01
C VAL A 71 1.60 -3.28 2.54
N PRO A 72 2.76 -2.97 3.17
CA PRO A 72 2.91 -3.07 4.62
C PRO A 72 2.14 -1.98 5.37
N PHE A 73 1.46 -2.36 6.47
CA PHE A 73 0.85 -1.41 7.39
C PHE A 73 1.85 -0.41 8.02
N PRO A 74 3.13 -0.76 8.29
CA PRO A 74 4.10 0.22 8.78
C PRO A 74 4.31 1.43 7.85
N ILE A 75 4.24 1.25 6.53
CA ILE A 75 4.32 2.37 5.57
C ILE A 75 3.11 3.29 5.73
N TRP A 76 1.91 2.70 5.85
CA TRP A 76 0.69 3.46 6.15
C TRP A 76 0.83 4.25 7.46
N GLN A 77 1.35 3.61 8.51
CA GLN A 77 1.46 4.21 9.84
C GLN A 77 2.43 5.40 9.85
N ALA A 78 3.59 5.26 9.20
CA ALA A 78 4.56 6.34 9.07
C ALA A 78 3.96 7.54 8.33
N GLU A 79 3.25 7.30 7.22
CA GLU A 79 2.59 8.36 6.47
C GLU A 79 1.44 9.01 7.25
N PHE A 80 0.65 8.22 7.99
CA PHE A 80 -0.42 8.75 8.84
C PHE A 80 0.14 9.71 9.90
N LEU A 81 1.21 9.32 10.60
CA LEU A 81 1.86 10.15 11.62
C LEU A 81 2.43 11.45 11.05
N SER A 82 3.04 11.36 9.87
CA SER A 82 3.55 12.53 9.14
C SER A 82 2.41 13.49 8.74
N ARG A 83 1.31 12.96 8.18
CA ARG A 83 0.13 13.75 7.77
C ARG A 83 -0.64 14.35 8.96
N SER A 84 -0.66 13.68 10.11
CA SER A 84 -1.37 14.14 11.30
C SER A 84 -0.57 15.16 12.12
N GLY A 85 0.68 15.44 11.76
CA GLY A 85 1.59 16.26 12.56
C GLY A 85 1.96 15.63 13.90
N LEU A 86 1.85 14.30 14.01
CA LEU A 86 2.20 13.52 15.21
C LEU A 86 3.59 12.87 15.11
N ALA A 87 4.28 13.05 13.98
CA ALA A 87 5.69 12.72 13.84
C ALA A 87 6.51 13.76 14.63
N ALA A 88 6.98 13.36 15.81
CA ALA A 88 7.85 14.15 16.69
C ALA A 88 9.33 13.83 16.44
#